data_AF-A0A540KPT7-F1
#
_entry.id   AF-A0A540KPT7-F1
#
_cell.length_a   1.000
_cell.length_b   1.000
_cell.length_c   1.000
_cell.angle_alpha   90.00
_cell.angle_beta   90.00
_cell.angle_gamma   90.00
#
_symmetry.space_group_name_H-M   'P 1'
#
loop_
_entity.id
_entity.type
_entity.pdbx_description
1 polymer ?
#
loop_
_entity_poly.entity_id
_entity_poly.type
_entity_poly.pdbx_seq_one_letter_code
_entity_poly.pdbx_strand_id
1 'polypeptide(L)'
;MKNDMTAAVVARNLVTPRDNRLLARRSDELAVKESLALSVQCAGSVSNMAQRLYARTRHVESLVAEIQSLKQEIKGFKHENKELHKLAHSYATSMKRKIDQMQDTDGQILLDHRRFVGLFQQHLPSSSGAAPRSEAPTDQPLLPPPSVAPPTAEAPPTTEAPPDQ
;
A
#
# COMPACT_ATOMS: atom_id res chain seq x y z
N MET A 1 -68.69 9.81 7.27
CA MET A 1 -69.08 9.40 8.63
C MET A 1 -68.10 8.42 9.30
N LYS A 2 -67.92 7.17 8.80
CA LYS A 2 -67.08 6.17 9.51
C LYS A 2 -65.64 6.63 9.76
N ASN A 3 -65.01 7.28 8.78
CA ASN A 3 -63.61 7.74 8.89
C ASN A 3 -63.47 8.90 9.87
N ASP A 4 -64.44 9.81 9.90
CA ASP A 4 -64.42 11.04 10.70
C ASP A 4 -64.57 10.71 12.19
N MET A 5 -65.39 9.70 12.53
CA MET A 5 -65.49 9.16 13.88
C MET A 5 -64.15 8.59 14.36
N THR A 6 -63.46 7.80 13.52
CA THR A 6 -62.13 7.27 13.83
C THR A 6 -61.10 8.40 13.98
N ALA A 7 -61.11 9.39 13.10
CA ALA A 7 -60.21 10.55 13.18
C ALA A 7 -60.43 11.36 14.48
N ALA A 8 -61.69 11.60 14.87
CA ALA A 8 -62.03 12.28 16.12
C ALA A 8 -61.61 11.48 17.37
N VAL A 9 -61.75 10.15 17.35
CA VAL A 9 -61.27 9.28 18.43
C VAL A 9 -59.74 9.28 18.51
N VAL A 10 -59.03 9.17 17.39
CA VAL A 10 -57.57 9.24 17.36
C VAL A 10 -57.07 10.61 17.84
N ALA A 11 -57.65 11.71 17.34
CA ALA A 11 -57.29 13.06 17.77
C ALA A 11 -57.49 13.26 19.29
N ARG A 12 -58.60 12.77 19.87
CA ARG A 12 -58.83 12.83 21.32
C ARG A 12 -57.79 12.08 22.16
N ASN A 13 -57.08 11.09 21.60
CA ASN A 13 -55.98 10.40 22.26
C ASN A 13 -54.61 11.06 22.06
N LEU A 14 -54.51 12.08 21.20
CA LEU A 14 -53.27 12.82 20.90
C LEU A 14 -53.23 14.22 21.53
N VAL A 15 -54.38 14.85 21.78
CA VAL A 15 -54.49 16.22 22.33
C VAL A 15 -54.39 16.18 23.86
N THR A 16 -53.34 16.80 24.44
CA THR A 16 -53.16 16.83 25.90
C THR A 16 -54.14 17.80 26.59
N PRO A 17 -54.29 17.76 27.93
CA PRO A 17 -55.05 18.76 28.66
C PRO A 17 -54.53 20.20 28.48
N ARG A 18 -53.23 20.37 28.21
CA ARG A 18 -52.62 21.67 27.88
C ARG A 18 -53.10 22.18 26.52
N ASP A 19 -53.11 21.29 25.53
CA ASP A 19 -53.49 21.63 24.16
C ASP A 19 -54.99 21.96 24.07
N ASN A 20 -55.85 21.20 24.76
CA ASN A 20 -57.26 21.55 24.91
C ASN A 20 -57.45 22.97 25.49
N ARG A 21 -56.64 23.38 26.46
CA ARG A 21 -56.69 24.74 27.07
C ARG A 21 -56.18 25.85 26.14
N LEU A 22 -55.38 25.52 25.13
CA LEU A 22 -54.94 26.43 24.07
C LEU A 22 -55.96 26.50 22.93
N LEU A 23 -56.47 25.36 22.48
CA LEU A 23 -57.49 25.24 21.43
C LEU A 23 -58.81 25.92 21.84
N ALA A 24 -59.26 25.74 23.10
CA ALA A 24 -60.45 26.41 23.64
C ALA A 24 -60.34 27.95 23.76
N ARG A 25 -59.22 28.55 23.33
CA ARG A 25 -59.01 30.01 23.22
C ARG A 25 -58.87 30.48 21.77
N ARG A 26 -59.03 29.60 20.79
CA ARG A 26 -58.94 29.88 19.36
C ARG A 26 -60.28 29.63 18.68
N SER A 27 -60.52 30.31 17.57
CA SER A 27 -61.63 29.96 16.67
C SER A 27 -61.24 28.81 15.75
N ASP A 28 -62.23 28.05 15.28
CA ASP A 28 -62.01 26.93 14.36
C ASP A 28 -61.29 27.39 13.08
N GLU A 29 -61.63 28.57 12.55
CA GLU A 29 -60.97 29.13 11.36
C GLU A 29 -59.48 29.45 11.60
N LEU A 30 -59.11 29.91 12.80
CA LEU A 30 -57.69 30.10 13.15
C LEU A 30 -56.97 28.76 13.26
N ALA A 31 -57.58 27.77 13.93
CA ALA A 31 -57.02 26.43 14.05
C ALA A 31 -56.82 25.74 12.68
N VAL A 32 -57.76 25.93 11.75
CA VAL A 32 -57.63 25.45 10.35
C VAL A 32 -56.47 26.14 9.63
N LYS A 33 -56.32 27.47 9.75
CA LYS A 33 -55.21 28.21 9.13
C LYS A 33 -53.85 27.82 9.68
N GLU A 34 -53.73 27.62 11.00
CA GLU A 34 -52.50 27.17 11.64
C GLU A 34 -52.17 25.71 11.29
N SER A 35 -53.17 24.83 11.22
CA SER A 35 -53.00 23.43 10.79
C SER A 35 -52.55 23.34 9.32
N LEU A 36 -53.09 24.20 8.44
CA LEU A 36 -52.64 24.31 7.05
C LEU A 36 -51.21 24.83 6.96
N ALA A 37 -50.85 25.88 7.71
CA ALA A 37 -49.48 26.41 7.74
C ALA A 37 -48.46 25.36 8.21
N LEU A 38 -48.79 24.61 9.27
CA LEU A 38 -47.98 23.48 9.74
C LEU A 38 -47.87 22.39 8.67
N SER A 39 -48.97 22.04 8.01
CA SER A 39 -48.99 21.02 6.95
C SER A 39 -48.07 21.40 5.77
N VAL A 40 -48.06 22.67 5.36
CA VAL A 40 -47.16 23.18 4.32
C VAL A 40 -45.69 23.15 4.77
N GLN A 41 -45.40 23.52 6.02
CA GLN A 41 -44.04 23.42 6.58
C GLN A 41 -43.54 21.97 6.65
N CYS A 42 -44.39 21.04 7.11
CA CYS A 42 -44.08 19.62 7.14
C CYS A 42 -43.85 19.06 5.72
N ALA A 43 -44.69 19.40 4.75
CA ALA A 43 -44.50 19.00 3.35
C ALA A 43 -43.18 19.51 2.76
N GLY A 44 -42.80 20.76 3.03
CA GLY A 44 -41.52 21.33 2.62
C GLY A 44 -40.31 20.63 3.26
N SER A 45 -40.39 20.34 4.57
CA SER A 45 -39.36 19.62 5.31
C SER A 45 -39.14 18.20 4.76
N VAL A 46 -40.23 17.43 4.59
CA VAL A 46 -40.18 16.07 4.03
C VAL A 46 -39.68 16.08 2.59
N SER A 47 -40.06 17.08 1.78
CA SER A 47 -39.57 17.23 0.40
C SER A 47 -38.06 17.48 0.35
N ASN A 48 -37.52 18.33 1.24
CA ASN A 48 -36.07 18.55 1.34
C ASN A 48 -35.33 17.28 1.78
N MET A 49 -35.88 16.54 2.74
CA MET A 49 -35.32 15.24 3.16
C MET A 49 -35.31 14.23 2.00
N ALA A 50 -36.39 14.14 1.23
CA ALA A 50 -36.50 13.25 0.08
C ALA A 50 -35.48 13.59 -1.02
N GLN A 51 -35.30 14.88 -1.34
CA GLN A 51 -34.28 15.34 -2.30
C GLN A 51 -32.86 14.97 -1.85
N ARG A 52 -32.53 15.24 -0.57
CA ARG A 52 -31.21 14.92 0.01
C ARG A 52 -30.96 13.41 0.07
N LEU A 53 -32.00 12.62 0.36
CA LEU A 53 -31.92 11.15 0.35
C LEU A 53 -31.69 10.63 -1.07
N TYR A 54 -32.42 11.12 -2.07
CA TYR A 54 -32.26 10.74 -3.48
C TYR A 54 -30.84 11.06 -4.00
N ALA A 55 -30.32 12.26 -3.72
CA ALA A 55 -28.93 12.60 -4.04
C ALA A 55 -27.93 11.63 -3.37
N ARG A 56 -28.11 11.32 -2.08
CA ARG A 56 -27.27 10.36 -1.36
C ARG A 56 -27.34 8.95 -1.97
N THR A 57 -28.50 8.50 -2.42
CA THR A 57 -28.65 7.22 -3.15
C THR A 57 -27.77 7.19 -4.40
N ARG A 58 -27.77 8.26 -5.21
CA ARG A 58 -26.91 8.34 -6.41
C ARG A 58 -25.42 8.31 -6.09
N HIS A 59 -24.99 8.95 -5.00
CA HIS A 59 -23.59 8.84 -4.54
C HIS A 59 -23.24 7.41 -4.10
N VAL A 60 -24.15 6.69 -3.44
CA VAL A 60 -23.95 5.28 -3.05
C VAL A 60 -23.91 4.37 -4.29
N GLU A 61 -24.78 4.57 -5.28
CA GLU A 61 -24.72 3.85 -6.56
C GLU A 61 -23.37 4.02 -7.26
N SER A 62 -22.84 5.25 -7.31
CA SER A 62 -21.52 5.55 -7.89
C SER A 62 -20.38 4.85 -7.13
N LEU A 63 -20.37 4.93 -5.79
CA LEU A 63 -19.36 4.26 -4.96
C LEU A 63 -19.41 2.73 -5.10
N VAL A 64 -20.61 2.15 -5.26
CA VAL A 64 -20.76 0.70 -5.50
C VAL A 64 -20.16 0.30 -6.85
N ALA A 65 -20.28 1.13 -7.90
CA ALA A 65 -19.64 0.88 -9.19
C ALA A 65 -18.10 0.99 -9.11
N GLU A 66 -17.59 2.00 -8.41
CA GLU A 66 -16.15 2.20 -8.17
C GLU A 66 -15.53 1.01 -7.40
N ILE A 67 -16.17 0.60 -6.30
CA ILE A 67 -15.76 -0.58 -5.51
C ILE A 67 -15.78 -1.86 -6.37
N GLN A 68 -16.73 -2.00 -7.30
CA GLN A 68 -16.74 -3.13 -8.23
C GLN A 68 -15.56 -3.07 -9.22
N SER A 69 -15.21 -1.89 -9.74
CA SER A 69 -14.07 -1.70 -10.64
C SER A 69 -12.75 -2.07 -9.96
N LEU A 70 -12.45 -1.43 -8.82
CA LEU A 70 -11.25 -1.69 -8.01
C LEU A 70 -11.13 -3.17 -7.60
N LYS A 71 -12.26 -3.83 -7.32
CA LYS A 71 -12.31 -5.27 -7.00
C LYS A 71 -11.99 -6.19 -8.19
N GLN A 72 -12.09 -5.72 -9.44
CA GLN A 72 -11.59 -6.45 -10.61
C GLN A 72 -10.10 -6.16 -10.84
N GLU A 73 -9.68 -4.89 -10.71
CA GLU A 73 -8.28 -4.47 -10.85
C GLU A 73 -7.35 -5.21 -9.87
N ILE A 74 -7.75 -5.31 -8.59
CA ILE A 74 -7.06 -6.09 -7.55
C ILE A 74 -6.91 -7.58 -7.93
N LYS A 75 -7.85 -8.16 -8.70
CA LYS A 75 -7.69 -9.54 -9.21
C LYS A 75 -6.69 -9.60 -10.36
N GLY A 76 -6.66 -8.59 -11.23
CA GLY A 76 -5.67 -8.43 -12.29
C GLY A 76 -4.25 -8.41 -11.71
N PHE A 77 -3.96 -7.44 -10.84
CA PHE A 77 -2.67 -7.36 -10.16
C PHE A 77 -2.33 -8.62 -9.37
N LYS A 78 -3.30 -9.29 -8.72
CA LYS A 78 -3.07 -10.58 -8.04
C LYS A 78 -2.71 -11.71 -9.01
N HIS A 79 -3.21 -11.70 -10.24
CA HIS A 79 -2.80 -12.66 -11.27
C HIS A 79 -1.41 -12.31 -11.80
N GLU A 80 -1.16 -11.06 -12.19
CA GLU A 80 0.12 -10.59 -12.71
C GLU A 80 1.26 -10.83 -11.72
N ASN A 81 1.07 -10.50 -10.43
CA ASN A 81 2.05 -10.76 -9.37
C ASN A 81 2.39 -12.25 -9.24
N LYS A 82 1.41 -13.15 -9.40
CA LYS A 82 1.62 -14.60 -9.41
C LYS A 82 2.48 -15.05 -10.60
N GLU A 83 2.25 -14.50 -11.78
CA GLU A 83 3.05 -14.82 -12.98
C GLU A 83 4.47 -14.22 -12.88
N LEU A 84 4.59 -13.00 -12.37
CA LEU A 84 5.87 -12.35 -12.07
C LEU A 84 6.70 -13.17 -11.06
N HIS A 85 6.05 -13.74 -10.04
CA HIS A 85 6.69 -14.62 -9.06
C HIS A 85 7.20 -15.93 -9.69
N LYS A 86 6.45 -16.55 -10.62
CA LYS A 86 6.95 -17.70 -11.40
C LYS A 86 8.16 -17.34 -12.25
N LEU A 87 8.13 -16.17 -12.89
CA LEU A 87 9.22 -15.70 -13.75
C LEU A 87 10.50 -15.42 -12.93
N ALA A 88 10.37 -14.73 -11.80
CA ALA A 88 11.46 -14.49 -10.86
C ALA A 88 12.06 -15.79 -10.31
N HIS A 89 11.22 -16.74 -9.91
CA HIS A 89 11.66 -18.07 -9.46
C HIS A 89 12.40 -18.83 -10.57
N SER A 90 11.84 -18.87 -11.79
CA SER A 90 12.47 -19.53 -12.96
C SER A 90 13.81 -18.91 -13.32
N TYR A 91 13.91 -17.57 -13.27
CA TYR A 91 15.16 -16.84 -13.48
C TYR A 91 16.20 -17.17 -12.41
N ALA A 92 15.83 -17.12 -11.13
CA ALA A 92 16.70 -17.46 -10.01
C ALA A 92 17.22 -18.92 -10.09
N THR A 93 16.35 -19.88 -10.41
CA THR A 93 16.74 -21.29 -10.63
C THR A 93 17.68 -21.45 -11.83
N SER A 94 17.45 -20.71 -12.92
CA SER A 94 18.32 -20.73 -14.11
C SER A 94 19.70 -20.13 -13.81
N MET A 95 19.75 -19.00 -13.09
CA MET A 95 20.99 -18.36 -12.67
C MET A 95 21.77 -19.19 -11.65
N LYS A 96 21.10 -19.82 -10.67
CA LYS A 96 21.76 -20.76 -9.75
C LYS A 96 22.43 -21.89 -10.52
N ARG A 97 21.72 -22.53 -11.46
CA ARG A 97 22.29 -23.62 -12.28
C ARG A 97 23.54 -23.18 -13.07
N LYS A 98 23.56 -21.95 -13.58
CA LYS A 98 24.76 -21.40 -14.25
C LYS A 98 25.92 -21.19 -13.28
N ILE A 99 25.66 -20.70 -12.06
CA ILE A 99 26.68 -20.54 -11.02
C ILE A 99 27.23 -21.90 -10.58
N ASP A 100 26.35 -22.88 -10.34
CA ASP A 100 26.71 -24.26 -10.01
C ASP A 100 27.63 -24.84 -11.12
N GLN A 101 27.22 -24.71 -12.38
CA GLN A 101 28.00 -25.17 -13.54
C GLN A 101 29.36 -24.48 -13.67
N MET A 102 29.45 -23.17 -13.39
CA MET A 102 30.73 -22.45 -13.42
C MET A 102 31.68 -22.95 -12.32
N GLN A 103 31.15 -23.20 -11.11
CA GLN A 103 31.93 -23.74 -9.99
C GLN A 103 32.47 -25.14 -10.29
N ASP A 104 31.68 -26.01 -10.93
CA ASP A 104 32.12 -27.31 -11.41
C ASP A 104 33.26 -27.18 -12.44
N THR A 105 33.14 -26.26 -13.41
CA THR A 105 34.20 -26.04 -14.41
C THR A 105 35.47 -25.42 -13.85
N ASP A 106 35.36 -24.46 -12.93
CA ASP A 106 36.52 -23.84 -12.26
C ASP A 106 37.26 -24.88 -11.39
N GLY A 107 36.52 -25.76 -10.72
CA GLY A 107 37.08 -26.90 -9.99
C GLY A 107 37.86 -27.85 -10.89
N GLN A 108 37.31 -28.21 -12.06
CA GLN A 108 38.01 -29.05 -13.04
C GLN A 108 39.28 -28.36 -13.60
N ILE A 109 39.19 -27.07 -13.95
CA ILE A 109 40.33 -26.28 -14.45
C ILE A 109 41.45 -26.22 -13.39
N LEU A 110 41.12 -26.06 -12.11
CA LEU A 110 42.08 -26.06 -11.01
C LEU A 110 42.78 -27.43 -10.83
N LEU A 111 42.04 -28.54 -11.00
CA LEU A 111 42.60 -29.90 -10.96
C LEU A 111 43.54 -30.16 -12.15
N ASP A 112 43.14 -29.79 -13.36
CA ASP A 112 43.97 -29.96 -14.56
C ASP A 112 45.21 -29.06 -14.53
N HIS A 113 45.10 -27.82 -14.03
CA HIS A 113 46.24 -26.95 -13.78
C HIS A 113 47.22 -27.58 -12.77
N ARG A 114 46.72 -28.12 -11.65
CA ARG A 114 47.56 -28.81 -10.66
C ARG A 114 48.25 -30.05 -11.25
N ARG A 115 47.56 -30.82 -12.11
CA ARG A 115 48.13 -31.97 -12.82
C ARG A 115 49.23 -31.55 -13.79
N PHE A 116 48.99 -30.49 -14.56
CA PHE A 116 49.96 -29.90 -15.48
C PHE A 116 51.23 -29.45 -14.74
N VAL A 117 51.09 -28.64 -13.68
CA VAL A 117 52.23 -28.18 -12.86
C VAL A 117 52.98 -29.36 -12.24
N GLY A 118 52.29 -30.41 -11.78
CA GLY A 118 52.92 -31.62 -11.25
C GLY A 118 53.81 -32.35 -12.26
N LEU A 119 53.36 -32.47 -13.52
CA LEU A 119 54.16 -33.06 -14.60
C LEU A 119 55.41 -32.21 -14.90
N PHE A 120 55.26 -30.88 -14.97
CA PHE A 120 56.40 -29.99 -15.17
C PHE A 120 57.42 -30.06 -14.03
N GLN A 121 56.98 -30.21 -12.77
CA GLN A 121 57.88 -30.41 -11.64
C GLN A 121 58.60 -31.78 -11.66
N GLN A 122 57.95 -32.84 -12.14
CA GLN A 122 58.59 -34.15 -12.32
C GLN A 122 59.63 -34.18 -13.44
N HIS A 123 59.55 -33.26 -14.40
CA HIS A 123 60.50 -33.13 -15.51
C HIS A 123 61.55 -32.01 -15.32
N LEU A 124 61.52 -31.28 -14.19
CA LEU A 124 62.68 -30.49 -13.76
C LEU A 124 63.79 -31.45 -13.32
N PRO A 125 65.01 -31.38 -13.91
CA PRO A 125 66.13 -32.15 -13.40
C PRO A 125 66.44 -31.73 -11.97
N SER A 126 66.69 -32.70 -11.08
CA SER A 126 67.10 -32.43 -9.69
C SER A 126 68.52 -31.85 -9.68
N SER A 127 68.61 -30.54 -9.90
CA SER A 127 69.86 -29.82 -10.12
C SER A 127 70.63 -29.61 -8.81
N SER A 128 71.27 -30.67 -8.34
CA SER A 128 72.34 -30.60 -7.34
C SER A 128 73.57 -29.89 -7.94
N GLY A 129 73.54 -28.55 -7.95
CA GLY A 129 74.61 -27.73 -8.53
C GLY A 129 74.55 -26.26 -8.12
N ALA A 130 75.45 -25.86 -7.23
CA ALA A 130 75.86 -24.49 -6.88
C ALA A 130 74.75 -23.45 -6.57
N ALA A 131 74.63 -23.08 -5.29
CA ALA A 131 73.96 -21.83 -4.92
C ALA A 131 74.80 -20.61 -5.37
N PRO A 132 74.22 -19.64 -6.10
CA PRO A 132 74.83 -18.32 -6.28
C PRO A 132 74.99 -17.64 -4.92
N ARG A 133 76.11 -16.95 -4.72
CA ARG A 133 76.46 -16.32 -3.44
C ARG A 133 75.54 -15.12 -3.18
N SER A 134 75.14 -14.92 -1.92
CA SER A 134 74.32 -13.78 -1.49
C SER A 134 74.97 -12.44 -1.78
N GLU A 135 74.37 -11.64 -2.69
CA GLU A 135 74.48 -10.18 -2.68
C GLU A 135 73.11 -9.54 -2.82
N ALA A 136 72.70 -8.82 -1.77
CA ALA A 136 71.64 -7.84 -1.79
C ALA A 136 71.90 -6.82 -0.67
N PRO A 137 72.05 -5.53 -1.02
CA PRO A 137 71.52 -4.47 -0.18
C PRO A 137 70.52 -3.61 -0.97
N THR A 138 69.24 -3.86 -0.70
CA THR A 138 68.23 -2.80 -0.53
C THR A 138 68.04 -1.77 -1.66
N ASP A 139 67.22 -2.13 -2.66
CA ASP A 139 66.28 -1.17 -3.25
C ASP A 139 64.88 -1.43 -2.68
N GLN A 140 64.33 -0.49 -1.90
CA GLN A 140 62.96 -0.56 -1.40
C GLN A 140 62.01 0.22 -2.31
N PRO A 141 60.90 -0.39 -2.79
CA PRO A 141 59.74 0.38 -3.22
C PRO A 141 59.15 1.12 -2.01
N LEU A 142 59.16 2.45 -2.04
CA LEU A 142 58.56 3.29 -1.00
C LEU A 142 57.04 3.09 -0.94
N LEU A 143 56.58 2.26 0.00
CA LEU A 143 55.16 2.20 0.37
C LEU A 143 54.81 3.45 1.21
N PRO A 144 53.81 4.26 0.81
CA PRO A 144 53.26 5.28 1.71
C PRO A 144 52.49 4.59 2.87
N PRO A 145 52.48 5.18 4.08
CA PRO A 145 51.90 4.54 5.25
C PRO A 145 50.36 4.52 5.20
N PRO A 146 49.70 3.51 5.82
CA PRO A 146 48.25 3.43 5.90
C PRO A 146 47.69 4.37 6.97
N SER A 147 47.16 5.53 6.55
CA SER A 147 46.47 6.46 7.45
C SER A 147 45.08 5.95 7.87
N VAL A 148 45.03 5.51 9.12
CA VAL A 148 43.90 5.47 10.07
C VAL A 148 42.61 6.20 9.64
N ALA A 149 41.47 5.52 9.85
CA ALA A 149 40.10 6.07 9.90
C ALA A 149 39.51 5.85 11.33
N PRO A 150 38.33 6.40 11.71
CA PRO A 150 37.41 7.33 11.03
C PRO A 150 37.14 8.62 11.86
N PRO A 151 36.15 9.46 11.48
CA PRO A 151 34.81 9.42 12.12
C PRO A 151 33.67 9.33 11.08
N THR A 152 32.48 8.75 11.31
CA THR A 152 31.53 8.71 12.45
C THR A 152 30.58 9.92 12.51
N ALA A 153 29.31 9.66 12.14
CA ALA A 153 28.13 10.57 12.13
C ALA A 153 28.24 11.78 11.13
N GLU A 154 27.16 12.42 10.66
CA GLU A 154 25.73 12.37 11.02
C GLU A 154 24.84 12.76 9.80
N ALA A 155 23.58 12.29 9.70
CA ALA A 155 22.58 12.75 8.72
C ALA A 155 21.15 12.20 8.99
N PRO A 156 20.06 12.82 8.49
CA PRO A 156 19.85 14.21 8.05
C PRO A 156 18.97 14.92 9.12
N PRO A 157 17.64 15.26 9.04
CA PRO A 157 16.67 15.49 7.94
C PRO A 157 16.19 16.96 7.82
N THR A 158 15.29 17.23 6.84
CA THR A 158 14.34 18.37 6.62
C THR A 158 14.48 18.86 5.17
N THR A 159 13.54 18.68 4.22
CA THR A 159 12.06 18.65 4.21
C THR A 159 11.41 20.03 4.34
N GLU A 160 11.33 20.74 3.21
CA GLU A 160 10.30 21.76 3.00
C GLU A 160 9.44 21.39 1.78
N ALA A 161 8.13 21.59 1.94
CA ALA A 161 7.13 21.59 0.88
C ALA A 161 6.32 22.90 1.00
N PRO A 162 5.83 23.49 -0.10
CA PRO A 162 5.15 24.79 -0.04
C PRO A 162 3.77 24.68 0.63
N PRO A 163 3.31 25.72 1.33
CA PRO A 163 1.94 25.81 1.85
C PRO A 163 0.94 26.27 0.77
N ASP A 164 -0.31 25.83 0.90
CA ASP A 164 -1.43 26.30 0.08
C ASP A 164 -1.84 27.76 0.40
N GLN A 165 -2.30 28.49 -0.63
CA GLN A 165 -3.23 29.63 -0.56
C GLN A 165 -4.15 29.64 -1.79
#